data_AF-A0A2R6CGE5-F1
#
_entry.id   AF-A0A2R6CGE5-F1
#
_cell.length_a   1.000
_cell.length_b   1.000
_cell.length_c   1.000
_cell.angle_alpha   90.00
_cell.angle_beta   90.00
_cell.angle_gamma   90.00
#
_symmetry.space_group_name_H-M   'P 1'
#
loop_
_entity.id
_entity.type
_entity.pdbx_description
1 polymer ?
#
loop_
_entity_poly.entity_id
_entity_poly.type
_entity_poly.pdbx_seq_one_letter_code
_entity_poly.pdbx_strand_id
1 'polypeptide(L)' 'MSTPDGPEEGATYRRRRTFTVEDVRSFGELSGDRQPIHTEPDEEGRLIAQGLLTATLPTQI' A
#
# COMPACT_ATOMS: atom_id res chain seq x y z
N MET A 1 18.63 28.76 2.08
CA MET A 1 18.63 27.76 3.16
C MET A 1 18.62 26.41 2.48
N SER A 2 19.72 25.65 2.58
CA SER A 2 19.81 24.33 1.95
C SER A 2 18.87 23.36 2.66
N THR A 3 18.17 22.54 1.88
CA THR A 3 17.35 21.45 2.39
C THR A 3 18.25 20.44 3.12
N PRO A 4 17.85 19.90 4.28
CA PRO A 4 18.64 18.92 5.03
C PRO A 4 18.82 17.63 4.24
N ASP A 5 20.01 17.02 4.34
CA ASP A 5 20.42 15.82 3.61
C ASP A 5 20.18 14.56 4.47
N GLY A 6 18.93 14.37 4.95
CA GLY A 6 18.56 13.22 5.78
C GLY A 6 17.31 13.44 6.64
N PRO A 7 16.83 12.38 7.33
CA PRO A 7 15.74 12.50 8.27
C PRO A 7 16.14 13.36 9.48
N GLU A 8 15.24 14.25 9.90
CA GLU A 8 15.44 15.11 11.07
C GLU A 8 14.54 14.67 12.23
N GLU A 9 15.06 14.73 13.47
CA GLU A 9 14.27 14.40 14.66
C GLU A 9 13.04 15.32 14.78
N GLY A 10 11.86 14.73 14.99
CA GLY A 10 10.59 15.44 15.04
C GLY A 10 9.97 15.77 13.67
N ALA A 11 10.69 15.55 12.56
CA ALA A 11 10.12 15.73 11.23
C ALA A 11 9.03 14.69 10.94
N THR A 12 7.94 15.13 10.30
CA THR A 12 6.84 14.26 9.87
C THR A 12 6.73 14.28 8.36
N TYR A 13 6.82 13.10 7.77
CA TYR A 13 6.66 12.91 6.33
C TYR A 13 5.34 12.18 6.05
N ARG A 14 4.67 12.51 4.96
CA ARG A 14 3.40 11.87 4.56
C ARG A 14 3.46 11.46 3.10
N ARG A 15 3.01 10.23 2.82
CA ARG A 15 2.84 9.72 1.47
C ARG A 15 1.40 9.23 1.28
N ARG A 16 0.86 9.43 0.09
CA ARG A 16 -0.48 8.98 -0.30
C ARG A 16 -0.42 8.29 -1.65
N ARG A 17 -1.21 7.24 -1.79
CA ARG A 17 -1.42 6.48 -3.03
C ARG A 17 -2.83 5.91 -3.01
N THR A 18 -3.45 5.79 -4.18
CA THR A 18 -4.66 4.99 -4.38
C THR A 18 -4.24 3.62 -4.91
N PHE A 19 -4.67 2.55 -4.23
CA PHE A 19 -4.49 1.20 -4.74
C PHE A 19 -5.65 0.83 -5.65
N THR A 20 -5.32 0.17 -6.76
CA THR A 20 -6.30 -0.35 -7.71
C THR A 20 -6.58 -1.83 -7.43
N VAL A 21 -7.65 -2.36 -8.03
CA VAL A 21 -7.93 -3.82 -8.03
C VAL A 21 -6.75 -4.62 -8.59
N GLU A 22 -6.06 -4.08 -9.61
CA GLU A 22 -4.88 -4.72 -10.20
C GLU A 22 -3.70 -4.77 -9.23
N ASP A 23 -3.49 -3.72 -8.42
CA ASP A 23 -2.46 -3.71 -7.37
C ASP A 23 -2.71 -4.80 -6.33
N VAL A 24 -3.97 -4.94 -5.88
CA VAL A 24 -4.38 -5.94 -4.89
C VAL A 24 -4.17 -7.35 -5.43
N ARG A 25 -4.58 -7.60 -6.68
CA ARG A 25 -4.38 -8.89 -7.35
C ARG A 25 -2.90 -9.22 -7.53
N SER A 26 -2.11 -8.27 -8.04
CA SER A 26 -0.68 -8.44 -8.27
C SER A 26 0.07 -8.73 -6.96
N PHE A 27 -0.29 -8.04 -5.88
CA PHE A 27 0.30 -8.29 -4.57
C PHE A 27 -0.08 -9.67 -4.02
N GLY A 28 -1.32 -10.13 -4.24
CA GLY A 28 -1.74 -11.48 -3.86
C GLY A 28 -0.99 -12.58 -4.62
N GLU A 29 -0.72 -12.38 -5.90
CA GLU A 29 0.10 -13.31 -6.69
C GLU A 29 1.55 -13.36 -6.18
N LEU A 30 2.13 -12.20 -5.87
CA LEU A 30 3.51 -12.08 -5.40
C LEU A 30 3.71 -12.63 -3.98
N SER A 31 2.81 -12.29 -3.06
CA SER A 31 2.92 -12.64 -1.64
C SER A 31 2.38 -14.04 -1.31
N GLY A 32 1.52 -14.58 -2.18
CA GLY A 32 0.75 -15.80 -1.91
C GLY A 32 -0.51 -15.57 -1.06
N ASP A 33 -0.76 -14.34 -0.60
CA ASP A 33 -1.99 -14.00 0.12
C ASP A 33 -3.17 -13.80 -0.83
N ARG A 34 -3.91 -14.89 -1.02
CA ARG A 34 -5.05 -15.00 -1.94
C ARG A 34 -6.36 -15.28 -1.20
N GLN A 35 -6.51 -14.76 0.02
CA GLN A 35 -7.79 -14.87 0.74
C GLN A 35 -8.93 -14.26 -0.11
N PRO A 36 -10.17 -14.81 -0.07
CA PRO A 36 -11.27 -14.35 -0.92
C PRO A 36 -11.51 -12.84 -0.91
N ILE A 37 -11.32 -12.18 0.24
CA ILE A 37 -11.45 -10.71 0.37
C ILE A 37 -10.48 -9.91 -0.53
N HIS A 38 -9.44 -10.55 -1.07
CA HIS A 38 -8.42 -9.99 -1.96
C HIS A 38 -8.57 -10.45 -3.42
N THR A 39 -9.45 -11.41 -3.70
CA THR A 39 -9.59 -12.03 -5.04
C THR A 39 -11.00 -11.97 -5.60
N GLU A 40 -12.01 -12.06 -4.73
CA GLU A 40 -13.43 -12.05 -5.08
C GLU A 40 -14.01 -10.65 -4.81
N PRO A 41 -14.33 -9.88 -5.86
CA PRO A 41 -14.88 -8.55 -5.69
C PRO A 41 -16.30 -8.58 -5.15
N ASP A 42 -16.67 -7.55 -4.39
CA ASP A 42 -18.05 -7.32 -3.95
C ASP A 42 -18.98 -6.91 -5.11
N GLU A 43 -20.26 -6.65 -4.80
CA GLU A 43 -21.28 -6.26 -5.77
C GLU A 43 -20.92 -4.97 -6.53
N GLU A 44 -20.08 -4.11 -5.96
CA GLU A 44 -19.57 -2.89 -6.58
C GLU A 44 -18.21 -3.07 -7.28
N GLY A 45 -17.69 -4.30 -7.37
CA GLY A 45 -16.43 -4.59 -8.03
C GLY A 45 -15.18 -4.29 -7.18
N ARG A 46 -15.32 -4.09 -5.87
CA ARG A 46 -14.22 -3.66 -4.99
C ARG A 46 -13.57 -4.85 -4.30
N LEU A 47 -12.29 -4.68 -3.94
CA LEU A 47 -11.51 -5.61 -3.14
C LEU A 47 -10.94 -4.91 -1.91
N ILE A 48 -10.75 -5.66 -0.83
CA ILE A 48 -10.00 -5.19 0.32
C ILE A 48 -8.51 -5.36 0.00
N ALA A 49 -7.70 -4.32 0.23
CA ALA A 49 -6.25 -4.42 0.08
C ALA A 49 -5.64 -5.28 1.19
N GLN A 50 -4.59 -6.05 0.88
CA GLN A 50 -3.82 -6.77 1.89
C GLN A 50 -3.21 -5.77 2.89
N GLY A 51 -3.19 -6.13 4.17
CA GLY A 51 -2.55 -5.32 5.21
C GLY A 51 -1.09 -5.01 4.86
N LEU A 52 -0.36 -6.03 4.38
CA LEU A 52 1.04 -5.88 3.95
C LEU A 52 1.20 -4.98 2.72
N LEU A 53 0.25 -4.98 1.78
CA LEU A 53 0.28 -4.03 0.65
C LEU A 53 0.22 -2.58 1.17
N THR A 54 -0.68 -2.29 2.11
CA THR A 54 -0.76 -0.94 2.70
C THR A 54 0.46 -0.57 3.53
N ALA A 55 1.07 -1.55 4.21
CA ALA A 55 2.27 -1.37 5.03
C ALA A 55 3.52 -1.03 4.19
N THR A 56 3.48 -1.23 2.86
CA THR A 56 4.58 -0.77 1.98
C THR A 56 4.70 0.75 1.92
N LEU A 57 3.61 1.52 2.08
CA LEU A 57 3.62 2.98 1.94
C LEU A 57 4.53 3.71 2.93
N PRO A 58 4.48 3.43 4.25
CA PRO A 58 5.37 4.10 5.19
C PRO A 58 6.86 3.71 5.01
N THR A 59 7.17 2.57 4.39
CA THR A 59 8.56 2.12 4.18
C THR A 59 9.29 2.83 3.02
N GLN A 60 8.59 3.70 2.30
CA GLN A 60 9.16 4.45 1.16
C GLN A 60 9.78 5.79 1.55
N ILE A 61 9.88 6.06 2.86
CA ILE A 61 10.35 7.32 3.45
C ILE A 61 11.68 7.04 4.14
#